data_AF-A0A9E3CZS5-F1
#
_entry.id   AF-A0A9E3CZS5-F1
#
_cell.length_a   1.000
_cell.length_b   1.000
_cell.length_c   1.000
_cell.angle_alpha   90.00
_cell.angle_beta   90.00
_cell.angle_gamma   90.00
#
_symmetry.space_group_name_H-M   'P 1'
#
loop_
_entity.id
_entity.type
_entity.pdbx_description
1 polymer ?
#
loop_
_entity_poly.entity_id
_entity_poly.type
_entity_poly.pdbx_seq_one_letter_code
_entity_poly.pdbx_strand_id
1 'polypeptide(L)'
;MGIQDIPVVTVTYNAPHLLRGLLASLRQFYSNPVHVVDGSDAAHAAEIRSIAESFDGVQLHAQGYNIHHGPGLAWAIETLPLGPRVLILDSDVIVRKPGFIEELDAALGERDYGAGGVAYVDREGFNVPYGYGAVPYLHPPCMLCNVAVMKQWPLPIKHGAPMVSAMLALHDAGKSDLLKGLDWAIHDVMRQGEPVYLEHLTRGTVLSSGGYHLEEWMAETVAKRRAPPAGSYNPDLLALIPPTASRVAEVGCSTGGLAAALKRARPNVHFRGFEFDLRAIEQARAHCDEILSVDIETQDDAFWRTQSDRDCWVFGDVLEHLRDPWKVLERIRAHLPPGGCIVASVPNVQHWSIQGRLAVGEFRYEASGLLDRTHLRWFTRVTLFELFSSAGLKIEAGVPRIFEEPQREPVLAAIRQMAVAMGRDPDGAARDALPLQYVVRAVAA
;
A
#
# COMPACT_ATOMS: atom_id res chain seq x y z
N MET A 1 15.80 4.33 -36.28
CA MET A 1 16.33 5.21 -35.21
C MET A 1 17.69 4.66 -34.84
N GLY A 2 18.75 5.48 -34.81
CA GLY A 2 20.06 5.01 -34.36
C GLY A 2 20.09 4.88 -32.84
N ILE A 3 21.04 4.11 -32.30
CA ILE A 3 21.22 3.95 -30.84
C ILE A 3 21.40 5.29 -30.16
N GLN A 4 22.16 6.20 -30.77
CA GLN A 4 22.41 7.56 -30.29
C GLN A 4 21.17 8.47 -30.24
N ASP A 5 20.10 8.09 -30.94
CA ASP A 5 18.86 8.87 -31.00
C ASP A 5 17.85 8.42 -29.93
N ILE A 6 18.10 7.30 -29.23
CA ILE A 6 17.23 6.80 -28.15
C ILE A 6 17.28 7.78 -26.98
N PRO A 7 16.18 8.44 -26.59
CA PRO A 7 16.17 9.30 -25.42
C PRO A 7 16.31 8.49 -24.12
N VAL A 8 17.05 9.06 -23.19
CA VAL A 8 17.23 8.55 -21.83
C VAL A 8 16.32 9.33 -20.90
N VAL A 9 15.57 8.64 -20.05
CA VAL A 9 14.78 9.24 -18.97
C VAL A 9 15.38 8.83 -17.64
N THR A 10 15.57 9.80 -16.76
CA THR A 10 15.95 9.57 -15.36
C THR A 10 15.10 10.42 -14.44
N VAL A 11 14.72 9.87 -13.28
CA VAL A 11 13.98 10.59 -12.24
C VAL A 11 14.89 10.82 -11.04
N THR A 12 14.92 12.06 -10.53
CA THR A 12 15.78 12.44 -9.42
C THR A 12 15.02 13.20 -8.33
N TYR A 13 15.49 13.05 -7.08
CA TYR A 13 14.94 13.71 -5.90
C TYR A 13 16.04 13.91 -4.85
N ASN A 14 16.32 15.17 -4.51
CA ASN A 14 17.27 15.60 -3.46
C ASN A 14 18.67 14.95 -3.56
N ALA A 15 19.09 14.55 -4.76
CA ALA A 15 20.32 13.77 -4.96
C ALA A 15 21.20 14.32 -6.10
N PRO A 16 21.70 15.57 -6.00
CA PRO A 16 22.51 16.19 -7.05
C PRO A 16 23.78 15.40 -7.37
N HIS A 17 24.45 14.85 -6.36
CA HIS A 17 25.65 14.04 -6.54
C HIS A 17 25.40 12.76 -7.38
N LEU A 18 24.22 12.12 -7.26
CA LEU A 18 23.87 10.94 -8.06
C LEU A 18 23.59 11.32 -9.51
N LEU A 19 22.77 12.36 -9.72
CA LEU A 19 22.51 12.87 -11.06
C LEU A 19 23.82 13.23 -11.79
N ARG A 20 24.75 13.90 -11.10
CA ARG A 20 26.07 14.21 -11.65
C ARG A 20 26.84 12.94 -12.01
N GLY A 21 26.81 11.92 -11.14
CA GLY A 21 27.46 10.63 -11.39
C GLY A 21 26.91 9.91 -12.63
N LEU A 22 25.59 9.83 -12.75
CA LEU A 22 24.93 9.25 -13.93
C LEU A 22 25.31 10.01 -15.20
N LEU A 23 25.11 11.34 -15.23
CA LEU A 23 25.36 12.13 -16.44
C LEU A 23 26.84 12.11 -16.84
N ALA A 24 27.76 12.24 -15.88
CA ALA A 24 29.19 12.22 -16.15
C ALA A 24 29.68 10.87 -16.66
N SER A 25 29.15 9.76 -16.13
CA SER A 25 29.52 8.42 -16.57
C SER A 25 28.88 8.06 -17.92
N LEU A 26 27.61 8.41 -18.13
CA LEU A 26 26.92 8.21 -19.41
C LEU A 26 27.63 8.97 -20.55
N ARG A 27 28.00 10.23 -20.32
CA ARG A 27 28.63 11.10 -21.32
C ARG A 27 30.05 10.70 -21.73
N GLN A 28 30.70 9.80 -20.98
CA GLN A 28 31.97 9.20 -21.44
C GLN A 28 31.78 8.30 -22.68
N PHE A 29 30.57 7.78 -22.88
CA PHE A 29 30.30 6.74 -23.86
C PHE A 29 29.17 7.10 -24.83
N TYR A 30 28.19 7.89 -24.38
CA TYR A 30 26.93 8.12 -25.10
C TYR A 30 26.54 9.60 -25.14
N SER A 31 26.17 10.07 -26.33
CA SER A 31 25.65 11.42 -26.59
C SER A 31 24.12 11.50 -26.64
N ASN A 32 23.43 10.42 -26.27
CA ASN A 32 21.97 10.32 -26.28
C ASN A 32 21.29 11.51 -25.59
N PRO A 33 20.14 12.00 -26.10
CA PRO A 33 19.37 13.04 -25.43
C PRO A 33 18.88 12.52 -24.07
N VAL A 34 18.99 13.33 -23.03
CA VAL A 34 18.58 12.95 -21.66
C VAL A 34 17.49 13.88 -21.16
N HIS A 35 16.42 13.32 -20.64
CA HIS A 35 15.39 14.03 -19.91
C HIS A 35 15.49 13.69 -18.42
N VAL A 36 15.75 14.71 -17.61
CA VAL A 36 15.79 14.62 -16.14
C VAL A 36 14.46 15.10 -15.60
N VAL A 37 13.68 14.20 -14.99
CA VAL A 37 12.46 14.57 -14.26
C VAL A 37 12.84 14.80 -12.80
N ASP A 38 12.71 16.04 -12.34
CA ASP A 38 13.15 16.45 -11.02
C ASP A 38 11.98 16.80 -10.10
N GLY A 39 11.91 16.10 -8.98
CA GLY A 39 10.95 16.38 -7.89
C GLY A 39 11.59 17.02 -6.66
N SER A 40 12.85 17.45 -6.74
CA SER A 40 13.62 17.94 -5.59
C SER A 40 13.02 19.17 -4.93
N ASP A 41 13.30 19.32 -3.64
CA ASP A 41 12.92 20.52 -2.89
C ASP A 41 13.72 21.77 -3.32
N ALA A 42 13.30 22.94 -2.81
CA ALA A 42 13.90 24.21 -3.14
C ALA A 42 15.39 24.32 -2.74
N ALA A 43 15.85 23.54 -1.76
CA ALA A 43 17.25 23.57 -1.32
C ALA A 43 18.17 22.87 -2.33
N HIS A 44 17.68 21.87 -3.05
CA HIS A 44 18.46 21.08 -4.02
C HIS A 44 18.20 21.47 -5.48
N ALA A 45 17.03 22.06 -5.79
CA ALA A 45 16.61 22.36 -7.16
C ALA A 45 17.61 23.25 -7.95
N ALA A 46 18.26 24.19 -7.27
CA ALA A 46 19.26 25.07 -7.91
C ALA A 46 20.51 24.28 -8.34
N GLU A 47 20.97 23.34 -7.52
CA GLU A 47 22.13 22.50 -7.83
C GLU A 47 21.80 21.49 -8.94
N ILE A 48 20.63 20.86 -8.88
CA ILE A 48 20.14 19.94 -9.93
C ILE A 48 20.08 20.66 -11.29
N ARG A 49 19.58 21.89 -11.31
CA ARG A 49 19.55 22.73 -12.51
C ARG A 49 20.94 23.02 -13.05
N SER A 50 21.85 23.47 -12.18
CA SER A 50 23.24 23.72 -12.58
C SER A 50 23.93 22.47 -13.13
N ILE A 51 23.65 21.29 -12.56
CA ILE A 51 24.17 20.02 -13.06
C ILE A 51 23.61 19.72 -14.45
N ALA A 52 22.29 19.75 -14.64
CA ALA A 52 21.67 19.45 -15.93
C ALA A 52 22.17 20.39 -17.04
N GLU A 53 22.29 21.69 -16.76
CA GLU A 53 22.81 22.70 -17.71
C GLU A 53 24.29 22.51 -18.06
N SER A 54 25.06 21.80 -17.22
CA SER A 54 26.48 21.53 -17.46
C SER A 54 26.77 20.40 -18.44
N PHE A 55 25.75 19.66 -18.89
CA PHE A 55 25.90 18.55 -19.82
C PHE A 55 25.10 18.79 -21.11
N ASP A 56 25.76 18.60 -22.25
CA ASP A 56 25.12 18.74 -23.56
C ASP A 56 23.99 17.73 -23.75
N GLY A 57 22.89 18.18 -24.39
CA GLY A 57 21.74 17.34 -24.71
C GLY A 57 20.92 16.89 -23.51
N VAL A 58 21.05 17.54 -22.35
CA VAL A 58 20.25 17.27 -21.15
C VAL A 58 19.15 18.32 -21.00
N GLN A 59 17.91 17.86 -20.81
CA GLN A 59 16.75 18.70 -20.56
C GLN A 59 16.20 18.41 -19.16
N LEU A 60 16.07 19.45 -18.34
CA LEU A 60 15.50 19.36 -17.00
C LEU A 60 13.99 19.68 -17.02
N HIS A 61 13.21 18.82 -16.38
CA HIS A 61 11.78 18.95 -16.18
C HIS A 61 11.48 19.03 -14.67
N ALA A 62 11.59 20.24 -14.12
CA ALA A 62 11.35 20.49 -12.70
C ALA A 62 9.85 20.52 -12.39
N GLN A 63 9.41 19.67 -11.47
CA GLN A 63 8.00 19.55 -11.06
C GLN A 63 7.65 20.52 -9.92
N GLY A 64 8.63 20.91 -9.09
CA GLY A 64 8.43 21.81 -7.94
C GLY A 64 7.80 21.15 -6.71
N TYR A 65 7.63 19.82 -6.73
CA TYR A 65 7.19 18.98 -5.62
C TYR A 65 7.72 17.56 -5.81
N ASN A 66 7.71 16.74 -4.76
CA ASN A 66 8.14 15.34 -4.85
C ASN A 66 7.15 14.54 -5.71
N ILE A 67 7.40 14.47 -7.01
CA ILE A 67 6.63 13.64 -7.94
C ILE A 67 6.90 12.15 -7.75
N HIS A 68 8.01 11.84 -7.08
CA HIS A 68 8.56 10.51 -6.84
C HIS A 68 8.84 9.68 -8.11
N HIS A 69 9.53 8.54 -7.95
CA HIS A 69 10.08 7.79 -9.07
C HIS A 69 9.04 7.24 -10.07
N GLY A 70 8.08 6.43 -9.60
CA GLY A 70 7.03 5.86 -10.46
C GLY A 70 6.22 6.93 -11.22
N PRO A 71 5.54 7.85 -10.51
CA PRO A 71 4.76 8.89 -11.19
C PRO A 71 5.62 9.82 -12.06
N GLY A 72 6.87 10.08 -11.71
CA GLY A 72 7.81 10.81 -12.57
C GLY A 72 8.10 10.09 -13.89
N LEU A 73 8.26 8.76 -13.87
CA LEU A 73 8.38 7.94 -15.08
C LEU A 73 7.09 7.92 -15.90
N ALA A 74 5.93 7.77 -15.25
CA ALA A 74 4.63 7.83 -15.96
C ALA A 74 4.45 9.19 -16.66
N TRP A 75 4.70 10.28 -15.94
CA TRP A 75 4.67 11.63 -16.48
C TRP A 75 5.59 11.77 -17.69
N ALA A 76 6.84 11.27 -17.60
CA ALA A 76 7.78 11.29 -18.71
C ALA A 76 7.24 10.56 -19.95
N ILE A 77 6.74 9.34 -19.75
CA ILE A 77 6.20 8.49 -20.83
C ILE A 77 5.00 9.17 -21.51
N GLU A 78 4.15 9.84 -20.75
CA GLU A 78 2.95 10.49 -21.26
C GLU A 78 3.25 11.80 -21.99
N THR A 79 4.17 12.61 -21.47
CA THR A 79 4.30 14.02 -21.85
C THR A 79 5.51 14.31 -22.74
N LEU A 80 6.59 13.53 -22.65
CA LEU A 80 7.84 13.82 -23.34
C LEU A 80 7.87 13.25 -24.77
N PRO A 81 8.63 13.88 -25.69
CA PRO A 81 8.75 13.43 -27.07
C PRO A 81 9.74 12.27 -27.20
N LEU A 82 9.45 11.12 -26.58
CA LEU A 82 10.39 10.01 -26.42
C LEU A 82 10.60 9.12 -27.67
N GLY A 83 9.93 9.39 -28.79
CA GLY A 83 10.00 8.54 -29.97
C GLY A 83 9.50 7.10 -29.73
N PRO A 84 9.92 6.12 -30.56
CA PRO A 84 9.44 4.74 -30.45
C PRO A 84 10.04 3.95 -29.28
N ARG A 85 11.28 4.24 -28.89
CA ARG A 85 12.00 3.56 -27.80
C ARG A 85 12.55 4.57 -26.81
N VAL A 86 12.53 4.23 -25.53
CA VAL A 86 13.11 5.03 -24.45
C VAL A 86 13.99 4.16 -23.57
N LEU A 87 15.18 4.65 -23.23
CA LEU A 87 16.03 4.07 -22.21
C LEU A 87 15.68 4.71 -20.86
N ILE A 88 15.37 3.91 -19.85
CA ILE A 88 15.18 4.38 -18.48
C ILE A 88 16.42 3.99 -17.68
N LEU A 89 17.02 4.98 -17.03
CA LEU A 89 18.15 4.81 -16.11
C LEU A 89 17.83 5.49 -14.77
N ASP A 90 17.97 4.76 -13.68
CA ASP A 90 17.86 5.36 -12.35
C ASP A 90 19.02 6.33 -12.10
N SER A 91 18.76 7.39 -11.34
CA SER A 91 19.75 8.45 -11.11
C SER A 91 21.01 7.99 -10.36
N ASP A 92 20.98 6.81 -9.73
CA ASP A 92 22.09 6.21 -8.98
C ASP A 92 22.84 5.11 -9.75
N VAL A 93 22.69 5.07 -11.07
CA VAL A 93 23.48 4.23 -11.98
C VAL A 93 24.75 4.95 -12.45
N ILE A 94 25.87 4.22 -12.46
CA ILE A 94 27.13 4.64 -13.05
C ILE A 94 27.44 3.76 -14.25
N VAL A 95 27.62 4.36 -15.42
CA VAL A 95 28.03 3.65 -16.64
C VAL A 95 29.54 3.38 -16.58
N ARG A 96 29.93 2.10 -16.62
CA ARG A 96 31.34 1.68 -16.57
C ARG A 96 31.90 1.36 -17.94
N LYS A 97 31.08 0.86 -18.87
CA LYS A 97 31.50 0.46 -20.22
C LYS A 97 30.39 0.72 -21.26
N PRO A 98 30.75 0.99 -22.53
CA PRO A 98 29.78 1.04 -23.64
C PRO A 98 29.33 -0.37 -24.05
N GLY A 99 28.31 -0.49 -24.89
CA GLY A 99 27.76 -1.73 -25.44
C GLY A 99 26.40 -2.11 -24.86
N PHE A 100 26.00 -1.54 -23.72
CA PHE A 100 24.80 -1.98 -23.01
C PHE A 100 23.50 -1.53 -23.69
N ILE A 101 23.46 -0.34 -24.30
CA ILE A 101 22.29 0.13 -25.05
C ILE A 101 22.10 -0.73 -26.30
N GLU A 102 23.20 -1.07 -26.97
CA GLU A 102 23.24 -1.92 -28.16
C GLU A 102 22.71 -3.34 -27.86
N GLU A 103 23.12 -3.94 -26.74
CA GLU A 103 22.62 -5.25 -26.33
C GLU A 103 21.13 -5.23 -25.99
N LEU A 104 20.67 -4.19 -25.28
CA LEU A 104 19.24 -4.01 -24.98
C LEU A 104 18.43 -3.83 -26.26
N ASP A 105 18.92 -3.04 -27.21
CA ASP A 105 18.24 -2.77 -28.48
C ASP A 105 18.17 -4.01 -29.38
N ALA A 106 19.25 -4.79 -29.42
CA ALA A 106 19.30 -6.06 -30.15
C ALA A 106 18.34 -7.11 -29.57
N ALA A 107 18.13 -7.09 -28.25
CA ALA A 107 17.19 -7.99 -27.58
C ALA A 107 15.72 -7.55 -27.71
N LEU A 108 15.47 -6.25 -27.91
CA LEU A 108 14.12 -5.68 -27.92
C LEU A 108 13.48 -5.72 -29.31
N GLY A 109 12.54 -6.64 -29.54
CA GLY A 109 11.70 -6.67 -30.73
C GLY A 109 10.62 -5.58 -30.73
N GLU A 110 9.98 -5.33 -31.87
CA GLU A 110 8.98 -4.24 -32.02
C GLU A 110 7.71 -4.42 -31.17
N ARG A 111 7.38 -5.67 -30.82
CA ARG A 111 6.17 -6.02 -30.05
C ARG A 111 6.43 -6.20 -28.56
N ASP A 112 7.70 -6.20 -28.17
CA ASP A 112 8.10 -6.44 -26.80
C ASP A 112 7.81 -5.21 -25.94
N TYR A 113 7.58 -5.43 -24.65
CA TYR A 113 7.37 -4.35 -23.70
C TYR A 113 8.69 -3.64 -23.39
N GLY A 114 9.69 -4.42 -22.98
CA GLY A 114 10.99 -3.90 -22.61
C GLY A 114 12.06 -4.98 -22.42
N ALA A 115 13.31 -4.56 -22.51
CA ALA A 115 14.50 -5.36 -22.31
C ALA A 115 15.30 -4.81 -21.13
N GLY A 116 15.87 -5.69 -20.31
CA GLY A 116 16.66 -5.30 -19.14
C GLY A 116 16.84 -6.42 -18.13
N GLY A 117 17.10 -6.06 -16.87
CA GLY A 117 17.22 -7.03 -15.79
C GLY A 117 15.84 -7.54 -15.37
N VAL A 118 15.57 -8.84 -15.55
CA VAL A 118 14.32 -9.47 -15.11
C VAL A 118 14.60 -10.43 -13.96
N ALA A 119 13.96 -10.19 -12.82
CA ALA A 119 13.87 -11.15 -11.72
C ALA A 119 12.41 -11.38 -11.36
N TYR A 120 12.15 -12.09 -10.26
CA TYR A 120 10.80 -12.43 -9.83
C TYR A 120 10.41 -11.66 -8.59
N VAL A 121 9.18 -11.16 -8.57
CA VAL A 121 8.56 -10.53 -7.41
C VAL A 121 7.27 -11.22 -7.02
N ASP A 122 6.86 -11.06 -5.76
CA ASP A 122 5.49 -11.36 -5.35
C ASP A 122 4.51 -10.29 -5.89
N ARG A 123 3.21 -10.49 -5.68
CA ARG A 123 2.18 -9.52 -6.12
C ARG A 123 2.25 -8.16 -5.42
N GLU A 124 3.10 -8.00 -4.43
CA GLU A 124 3.30 -6.75 -3.71
C GLU A 124 4.51 -5.97 -4.25
N GLY A 125 5.42 -6.65 -4.97
CA GLY A 125 6.61 -6.08 -5.62
C GLY A 125 7.92 -6.45 -4.91
N PHE A 126 7.92 -7.44 -4.02
CA PHE A 126 9.12 -7.88 -3.29
C PHE A 126 9.80 -9.02 -4.03
N ASN A 127 11.13 -8.97 -4.13
CA ASN A 127 11.91 -10.03 -4.77
C ASN A 127 11.66 -11.39 -4.10
N VAL A 128 11.34 -12.41 -4.91
CA VAL A 128 11.15 -13.79 -4.49
C VAL A 128 11.91 -14.74 -5.41
N PRO A 129 12.28 -15.96 -4.96
CA PRO A 129 12.75 -17.01 -5.86
C PRO A 129 11.68 -17.38 -6.89
N TYR A 130 12.11 -17.96 -8.02
CA TYR A 130 11.17 -18.55 -8.99
C TYR A 130 10.31 -19.63 -8.33
N GLY A 131 8.98 -19.52 -8.44
CA GLY A 131 8.03 -20.42 -7.77
C GLY A 131 6.58 -20.11 -8.12
N TYR A 132 5.64 -20.87 -7.54
CA TYR A 132 4.21 -20.67 -7.79
C TYR A 132 3.75 -19.28 -7.30
N GLY A 133 3.20 -18.48 -8.20
CA GLY A 133 2.79 -17.09 -7.93
C GLY A 133 3.89 -16.04 -8.10
N ALA A 134 5.08 -16.42 -8.57
CA ALA A 134 6.17 -15.51 -8.88
C ALA A 134 5.89 -14.74 -10.19
N VAL A 135 6.02 -13.42 -10.14
CA VAL A 135 5.73 -12.50 -11.24
C VAL A 135 7.05 -12.00 -11.82
N PRO A 136 7.32 -12.21 -13.12
CA PRO A 136 8.48 -11.61 -13.78
C PRO A 136 8.43 -10.08 -13.70
N TYR A 137 9.53 -9.46 -13.27
CA TYR A 137 9.63 -8.03 -13.00
C TYR A 137 10.83 -7.43 -13.70
N LEU A 138 10.57 -6.50 -14.63
CA LEU A 138 11.60 -5.72 -15.29
C LEU A 138 12.06 -4.59 -14.36
N HIS A 139 13.33 -4.64 -13.96
CA HIS A 139 13.88 -3.70 -12.99
C HIS A 139 14.17 -2.32 -13.62
N PRO A 140 13.72 -1.23 -12.99
CA PRO A 140 13.84 0.12 -13.54
C PRO A 140 15.26 0.72 -13.60
N PRO A 141 16.29 0.30 -12.82
CA PRO A 141 17.58 0.98 -12.88
C PRO A 141 18.22 0.96 -14.26
N CYS A 142 17.92 -0.06 -15.08
CA CYS A 142 18.26 -0.06 -16.49
C CYS A 142 17.26 -0.90 -17.29
N MET A 143 16.46 -0.24 -18.12
CA MET A 143 15.56 -0.90 -19.06
C MET A 143 15.35 -0.08 -20.34
N LEU A 144 15.34 -0.75 -21.49
CA LEU A 144 14.96 -0.16 -22.78
C LEU A 144 13.54 -0.63 -23.11
N CYS A 145 12.64 0.31 -23.41
CA CYS A 145 11.22 -0.01 -23.59
C CYS A 145 10.65 0.56 -24.89
N ASN A 146 9.68 -0.15 -25.49
CA ASN A 146 8.89 0.38 -26.61
C ASN A 146 7.75 1.25 -26.07
N VAL A 147 7.79 2.55 -26.33
CA VAL A 147 6.87 3.55 -25.73
C VAL A 147 5.41 3.24 -26.05
N ALA A 148 5.12 2.86 -27.30
CA ALA A 148 3.76 2.52 -27.74
C ALA A 148 3.22 1.25 -27.08
N VAL A 149 4.08 0.29 -26.73
CA VAL A 149 3.69 -0.93 -26.01
C VAL A 149 3.50 -0.61 -24.54
N MET A 150 4.39 0.18 -23.92
CA MET A 150 4.23 0.61 -22.52
C MET A 150 2.88 1.28 -22.27
N LYS A 151 2.43 2.17 -23.16
CA LYS A 151 1.16 2.90 -23.05
C LYS A 151 -0.10 2.02 -23.15
N GLN A 152 0.04 0.75 -23.54
CA GLN A 152 -1.07 -0.21 -23.56
C GLN A 152 -1.27 -0.90 -22.20
N TRP A 153 -0.34 -0.71 -21.26
CA TRP A 153 -0.36 -1.32 -19.93
C TRP A 153 -0.38 -0.24 -18.84
N PRO A 154 -0.73 -0.59 -17.59
CA PRO A 154 -0.67 0.36 -16.48
C PRO A 154 0.71 1.02 -16.39
N LEU A 155 0.75 2.35 -16.37
CA LEU A 155 2.00 3.09 -16.25
C LEU A 155 2.63 2.93 -14.85
N PRO A 156 3.91 3.28 -14.67
CA PRO A 156 4.57 3.17 -13.38
C PRO A 156 3.92 4.09 -12.33
N ILE A 157 3.47 3.53 -11.21
CA ILE A 157 2.71 4.31 -10.19
C ILE A 157 3.30 4.25 -8.78
N LYS A 158 4.16 3.27 -8.47
CA LYS A 158 4.71 3.08 -7.12
C LYS A 158 6.05 3.78 -6.93
N HIS A 159 6.39 4.11 -5.68
CA HIS A 159 7.71 4.61 -5.31
C HIS A 159 8.70 3.46 -5.12
N GLY A 160 8.28 2.39 -4.43
CA GLY A 160 8.99 1.11 -4.39
C GLY A 160 8.42 0.14 -5.43
N ALA A 161 9.29 -0.51 -6.20
CA ALA A 161 8.93 -1.34 -7.35
C ALA A 161 7.98 -0.63 -8.35
N PRO A 162 8.42 0.48 -8.98
CA PRO A 162 7.56 1.35 -9.80
C PRO A 162 6.85 0.61 -10.94
N MET A 163 7.45 -0.46 -11.46
CA MET A 163 6.92 -1.23 -12.59
C MET A 163 5.87 -2.28 -12.19
N VAL A 164 5.61 -2.50 -10.89
CA VAL A 164 4.91 -3.72 -10.44
C VAL A 164 3.49 -3.83 -10.99
N SER A 165 2.79 -2.70 -11.16
CA SER A 165 1.45 -2.70 -11.74
C SER A 165 1.43 -3.12 -13.21
N ALA A 166 2.41 -2.66 -14.01
CA ALA A 166 2.59 -3.11 -15.39
C ALA A 166 2.92 -4.60 -15.45
N MET A 167 3.86 -5.04 -14.62
CA MET A 167 4.35 -6.42 -14.61
C MET A 167 3.25 -7.40 -14.18
N LEU A 168 2.42 -7.03 -13.19
CA LEU A 168 1.27 -7.81 -12.79
C LEU A 168 0.22 -7.90 -13.89
N ALA A 169 -0.11 -6.78 -14.54
CA ALA A 169 -1.08 -6.79 -15.62
C ALA A 169 -0.61 -7.65 -16.81
N LEU A 170 0.67 -7.55 -17.17
CA LEU A 170 1.29 -8.42 -18.18
C LEU A 170 1.21 -9.89 -17.77
N HIS A 171 1.58 -10.22 -16.52
CA HIS A 171 1.57 -11.58 -16.03
C HIS A 171 0.17 -12.19 -15.97
N ASP A 172 -0.81 -11.45 -15.44
CA ASP A 172 -2.20 -11.89 -15.35
C ASP A 172 -2.84 -12.07 -16.72
N ALA A 173 -2.39 -11.30 -17.72
CA ALA A 173 -2.80 -11.47 -19.12
C ALA A 173 -2.06 -12.60 -19.85
N GLY A 174 -1.13 -13.31 -19.19
CA GLY A 174 -0.29 -14.33 -19.82
C GLY A 174 0.69 -13.76 -20.86
N LYS A 175 1.14 -12.53 -20.66
CA LYS A 175 2.00 -11.73 -21.57
C LYS A 175 3.39 -11.43 -21.01
N SER A 176 3.87 -12.21 -20.04
CA SER A 176 5.24 -12.05 -19.51
C SER A 176 6.33 -12.32 -20.55
N ASP A 177 6.02 -12.97 -21.68
CA ASP A 177 6.91 -13.18 -22.82
C ASP A 177 7.32 -11.87 -23.53
N LEU A 178 6.58 -10.78 -23.30
CA LEU A 178 6.92 -9.44 -23.78
C LEU A 178 8.11 -8.81 -23.03
N LEU A 179 8.58 -9.42 -21.94
CA LEU A 179 9.77 -8.98 -21.19
C LEU A 179 10.99 -9.73 -21.69
N LYS A 180 12.06 -9.00 -22.01
CA LYS A 180 13.35 -9.59 -22.42
C LYS A 180 14.37 -9.44 -21.30
N GLY A 181 14.63 -10.53 -20.60
CA GLY A 181 15.66 -10.60 -19.57
C GLY A 181 17.05 -10.77 -20.18
N LEU A 182 18.00 -9.92 -19.77
CA LEU A 182 19.41 -10.09 -20.06
C LEU A 182 20.17 -10.40 -18.76
N ASP A 183 20.97 -11.46 -18.77
CA ASP A 183 21.66 -11.95 -17.56
C ASP A 183 22.63 -10.91 -16.99
N TRP A 184 23.36 -10.18 -17.85
CA TRP A 184 24.24 -9.11 -17.39
C TRP A 184 23.45 -7.97 -16.74
N ALA A 185 22.25 -7.67 -17.25
CA ALA A 185 21.47 -6.54 -16.78
C ALA A 185 20.95 -6.81 -15.37
N ILE A 186 20.44 -8.02 -15.12
CA ILE A 186 20.01 -8.38 -13.76
C ILE A 186 21.20 -8.52 -12.81
N HIS A 187 22.33 -9.05 -13.29
CA HIS A 187 23.58 -9.12 -12.53
C HIS A 187 24.06 -7.75 -12.05
N ASP A 188 24.11 -6.77 -12.95
CA ASP A 188 24.57 -5.40 -12.68
C ASP A 188 23.59 -4.64 -11.79
N VAL A 189 22.28 -4.77 -12.05
CA VAL A 189 21.22 -4.14 -11.26
C VAL A 189 21.19 -4.69 -9.82
N MET A 190 21.39 -5.99 -9.64
CA MET A 190 21.36 -6.65 -8.32
C MET A 190 22.74 -6.68 -7.61
N ARG A 191 23.79 -6.11 -8.22
CA ARG A 191 25.18 -6.11 -7.72
C ARG A 191 25.75 -7.49 -7.41
N GLN A 192 25.59 -8.47 -8.30
CA GLN A 192 26.08 -9.83 -8.08
C GLN A 192 27.56 -10.03 -8.45
N GLY A 193 28.46 -9.13 -8.04
CA GLY A 193 29.89 -9.24 -8.35
C GLY A 193 30.43 -7.99 -9.03
N GLU A 194 31.44 -8.16 -9.90
CA GLU A 194 32.03 -7.07 -10.66
C GLU A 194 31.13 -6.69 -11.85
N PRO A 195 30.70 -5.42 -11.97
CA PRO A 195 29.73 -5.02 -12.98
C PRO A 195 30.24 -5.22 -14.41
N VAL A 196 29.38 -5.71 -15.29
CA VAL A 196 29.67 -5.89 -16.71
C VAL A 196 29.73 -4.53 -17.40
N TYR A 197 28.63 -3.77 -17.32
CA TYR A 197 28.43 -2.47 -17.95
C TYR A 197 28.07 -1.37 -16.95
N LEU A 198 27.24 -1.67 -15.95
CA LEU A 198 26.62 -0.68 -15.07
C LEU A 198 26.90 -1.00 -13.59
N GLU A 199 27.26 0.03 -12.82
CA GLU A 199 27.26 -0.07 -11.36
C GLU A 199 26.06 0.66 -10.80
N HIS A 200 25.17 -0.10 -10.15
CA HIS A 200 24.04 0.46 -9.41
C HIS A 200 24.48 0.75 -7.97
N LEU A 201 24.51 2.03 -7.56
CA LEU A 201 25.13 2.45 -6.29
C LEU A 201 24.33 2.08 -5.03
N THR A 202 23.08 1.60 -5.18
CA THR A 202 22.17 1.13 -4.11
C THR A 202 22.46 1.73 -2.72
N ARG A 203 22.11 3.02 -2.53
CA ARG A 203 22.00 3.76 -1.25
C ARG A 203 22.05 5.29 -1.40
N GLY A 204 22.22 5.83 -2.61
CA GLY A 204 22.45 7.27 -2.80
C GLY A 204 21.28 8.18 -2.41
N THR A 205 20.04 7.80 -2.75
CA THR A 205 18.82 8.51 -2.32
C THR A 205 18.47 8.24 -0.86
N VAL A 206 19.03 7.19 -0.23
CA VAL A 206 18.79 6.82 1.18
C VAL A 206 19.66 7.66 2.13
N LEU A 207 20.86 8.05 1.71
CA LEU A 207 21.81 8.79 2.56
C LEU A 207 21.70 10.33 2.46
N SER A 208 21.17 10.86 1.36
CA SER A 208 21.10 12.32 1.09
C SER A 208 19.72 12.94 1.35
N SER A 209 18.66 12.14 1.45
CA SER A 209 17.29 12.62 1.56
C SER A 209 16.85 13.00 2.99
N GLY A 210 17.67 12.74 4.03
CA GLY A 210 17.26 12.94 5.43
C GLY A 210 15.90 12.30 5.76
N GLY A 211 15.51 11.31 4.97
CA GLY A 211 14.11 11.10 4.64
C GLY A 211 13.87 9.70 4.14
N TYR A 212 14.59 8.73 4.66
CA TYR A 212 13.98 7.46 4.97
C TYR A 212 14.58 7.03 6.29
N HIS A 213 13.74 6.96 7.30
CA HIS A 213 13.84 5.83 8.17
C HIS A 213 13.65 4.60 7.28
N LEU A 214 14.60 4.17 6.46
CA LEU A 214 14.44 2.91 5.75
C LEU A 214 14.47 1.81 6.81
N GLU A 215 15.19 2.01 7.91
CA GLU A 215 15.13 1.16 9.08
C GLU A 215 13.83 1.33 9.90
N GLU A 216 13.24 2.52 10.08
CA GLU A 216 11.91 2.65 10.75
C GLU A 216 10.71 2.50 9.82
N TRP A 217 10.84 2.62 8.50
CA TRP A 217 9.83 2.31 7.47
C TRP A 217 9.96 0.85 7.11
N MET A 218 11.13 0.22 7.11
CA MET A 218 11.21 -1.23 7.14
C MET A 218 10.80 -1.76 8.51
N ALA A 219 11.11 -1.12 9.65
CA ALA A 219 10.60 -1.55 10.95
C ALA A 219 9.10 -1.24 11.11
N GLU A 220 8.58 -0.13 10.58
CA GLU A 220 7.15 0.19 10.51
C GLU A 220 6.46 -0.66 9.47
N THR A 221 7.05 -0.94 8.31
CA THR A 221 6.44 -1.81 7.28
C THR A 221 6.55 -3.26 7.71
N VAL A 222 7.57 -3.67 8.46
CA VAL A 222 7.62 -4.98 9.16
C VAL A 222 6.68 -4.99 10.37
N ALA A 223 6.46 -3.86 11.06
CA ALA A 223 5.49 -3.72 12.15
C ALA A 223 4.03 -3.57 11.66
N LYS A 224 3.82 -3.02 10.45
CA LYS A 224 2.53 -2.82 9.74
C LYS A 224 2.21 -4.00 8.82
N ARG A 225 3.20 -4.80 8.38
CA ARG A 225 3.07 -6.14 7.77
C ARG A 225 2.91 -7.26 8.77
N ARG A 226 3.12 -6.98 10.06
CA ARG A 226 2.51 -7.84 11.05
C ARG A 226 1.00 -7.64 10.90
N ALA A 227 0.35 -8.59 10.23
CA ALA A 227 -0.86 -9.14 10.82
C ALA A 227 -0.59 -9.17 12.34
N PRO A 228 -1.47 -8.59 13.18
CA PRO A 228 -1.26 -8.47 14.62
C PRO A 228 -0.46 -9.70 15.09
N PRO A 229 0.78 -9.58 15.64
CA PRO A 229 1.66 -10.72 15.86
C PRO A 229 0.86 -11.87 16.44
N ALA A 230 1.02 -13.10 15.93
CA ALA A 230 0.18 -14.24 16.28
C ALA A 230 -0.22 -14.21 17.78
N GLY A 231 -1.52 -14.05 18.04
CA GLY A 231 -2.06 -13.84 19.38
C GLY A 231 -2.26 -12.40 19.88
N SER A 232 -2.01 -11.36 19.07
CA SER A 232 -2.35 -9.98 19.46
C SER A 232 -3.78 -9.60 19.05
N TYR A 233 -4.36 -8.67 19.81
CA TYR A 233 -5.77 -8.31 19.79
C TYR A 233 -5.92 -6.82 20.08
N ASN A 234 -7.07 -6.24 19.72
CA ASN A 234 -7.40 -4.87 20.09
C ASN A 234 -7.86 -4.83 21.57
N PRO A 235 -7.09 -4.19 22.49
CA PRO A 235 -7.42 -4.18 23.91
C PRO A 235 -8.72 -3.41 24.22
N ASP A 236 -9.09 -2.45 23.38
CA ASP A 236 -10.31 -1.66 23.53
C ASP A 236 -11.56 -2.51 23.27
N LEU A 237 -11.48 -3.50 22.36
CA LEU A 237 -12.54 -4.50 22.18
C LEU A 237 -12.72 -5.30 23.48
N LEU A 238 -11.64 -5.84 24.04
CA LEU A 238 -11.68 -6.63 25.28
C LEU A 238 -12.29 -5.84 26.44
N ALA A 239 -11.96 -4.55 26.54
CA ALA A 239 -12.48 -3.66 27.58
C ALA A 239 -13.99 -3.41 27.44
N LEU A 240 -14.53 -3.39 26.23
CA LEU A 240 -15.95 -3.16 25.97
C LEU A 240 -16.81 -4.44 26.06
N ILE A 241 -16.23 -5.64 26.01
CA ILE A 241 -16.95 -6.90 26.26
C ILE A 241 -17.49 -6.89 27.71
N PRO A 242 -18.82 -6.91 27.93
CA PRO A 242 -19.40 -6.85 29.26
C PRO A 242 -18.85 -7.95 30.19
N PRO A 243 -18.60 -7.67 31.48
CA PRO A 243 -18.10 -8.69 32.41
C PRO A 243 -19.11 -9.83 32.63
N THR A 244 -20.40 -9.57 32.37
CA THR A 244 -21.49 -10.54 32.43
C THR A 244 -21.59 -11.42 31.18
N ALA A 245 -20.88 -11.10 30.09
CA ALA A 245 -20.91 -11.89 28.87
C ALA A 245 -20.27 -13.26 29.14
N SER A 246 -21.01 -14.32 28.82
CA SER A 246 -20.66 -15.70 29.10
C SER A 246 -20.46 -16.51 27.82
N ARG A 247 -21.04 -16.08 26.71
CA ARG A 247 -21.10 -16.81 25.43
C ARG A 247 -20.75 -15.86 24.30
N VAL A 248 -19.45 -15.66 24.12
CA VAL A 248 -18.89 -14.71 23.15
C VAL A 248 -18.74 -15.37 21.78
N ALA A 249 -19.07 -14.62 20.73
CA ALA A 249 -18.90 -14.95 19.33
C ALA A 249 -18.00 -13.89 18.68
N GLU A 250 -16.91 -14.27 18.03
CA GLU A 250 -16.04 -13.35 17.28
C GLU A 250 -16.05 -13.73 15.81
N VAL A 251 -16.45 -12.78 14.95
CA VAL A 251 -16.34 -12.90 13.50
C VAL A 251 -14.96 -12.38 13.07
N GLY A 252 -14.24 -13.13 12.26
CA GLY A 252 -12.85 -12.82 11.89
C GLY A 252 -11.89 -13.03 13.06
N CYS A 253 -11.98 -14.16 13.76
CA CYS A 253 -11.19 -14.39 14.98
C CYS A 253 -9.69 -14.62 14.74
N SER A 254 -9.25 -14.73 13.48
CA SER A 254 -7.85 -14.89 13.09
C SER A 254 -7.19 -16.03 13.87
N THR A 255 -6.04 -15.78 14.50
CA THR A 255 -5.29 -16.76 15.32
C THR A 255 -5.82 -16.91 16.75
N GLY A 256 -6.94 -16.28 17.12
CA GLY A 256 -7.59 -16.42 18.43
C GLY A 256 -6.97 -15.56 19.55
N GLY A 257 -6.30 -14.46 19.20
CA GLY A 257 -5.64 -13.57 20.18
C GLY A 257 -6.60 -12.98 21.22
N LEU A 258 -7.79 -12.52 20.78
CA LEU A 258 -8.81 -12.00 21.68
C LEU A 258 -9.37 -13.11 22.59
N ALA A 259 -9.61 -14.30 22.04
CA ALA A 259 -10.06 -15.47 22.80
C ALA A 259 -9.07 -15.82 23.92
N ALA A 260 -7.78 -15.87 23.61
CA ALA A 260 -6.72 -16.14 24.57
C ALA A 260 -6.69 -15.10 25.69
N ALA A 261 -6.78 -13.81 25.33
CA ALA A 261 -6.77 -12.72 26.29
C ALA A 261 -8.01 -12.72 27.19
N LEU A 262 -9.20 -12.93 26.61
CA LEU A 262 -10.46 -12.97 27.34
C LEU A 262 -10.51 -14.14 28.31
N LYS A 263 -10.13 -15.36 27.87
CA LYS A 263 -10.14 -16.55 28.73
C LYS A 263 -9.14 -16.47 29.87
N ARG A 264 -7.99 -15.85 29.66
CA ARG A 264 -7.03 -15.58 30.74
C ARG A 264 -7.64 -14.70 31.83
N ALA A 265 -8.48 -13.73 31.46
CA ALA A 265 -9.19 -12.88 32.42
C ALA A 265 -10.46 -13.54 32.97
N ARG A 266 -11.12 -14.40 32.18
CA ARG A 266 -12.44 -14.99 32.44
C ARG A 266 -12.48 -16.46 31.97
N PRO A 267 -11.95 -17.41 32.77
CA PRO A 267 -11.77 -18.80 32.32
C PRO A 267 -13.06 -19.55 31.95
N ASN A 268 -14.21 -19.13 32.49
CA ASN A 268 -15.50 -19.78 32.27
C ASN A 268 -16.28 -19.23 31.05
N VAL A 269 -15.72 -18.27 30.31
CA VAL A 269 -16.37 -17.75 29.11
C VAL A 269 -16.30 -18.79 28.00
N HIS A 270 -17.42 -19.02 27.33
CA HIS A 270 -17.48 -19.85 26.15
C HIS A 270 -17.24 -18.99 24.91
N PHE A 271 -16.11 -19.18 24.24
CA PHE A 271 -15.68 -18.43 23.07
C PHE A 271 -15.85 -19.23 21.78
N ARG A 272 -16.67 -18.73 20.86
CA ARG A 272 -16.84 -19.28 19.51
C ARG A 272 -16.23 -18.32 18.49
N GLY A 273 -15.30 -18.81 17.68
CA GLY A 273 -14.70 -18.06 16.58
C GLY A 273 -15.31 -18.44 15.23
N PHE A 274 -15.50 -17.46 14.36
CA PHE A 274 -15.80 -17.65 12.94
C PHE A 274 -14.63 -17.10 12.12
N GLU A 275 -14.05 -17.93 11.27
CA GLU A 275 -12.89 -17.60 10.43
C GLU A 275 -13.02 -18.41 9.14
N PHE A 276 -12.37 -18.02 8.04
CA PHE A 276 -12.33 -18.82 6.81
C PHE A 276 -10.90 -19.13 6.35
N ASP A 277 -9.87 -18.46 6.87
CA ASP A 277 -8.48 -18.85 6.67
C ASP A 277 -8.13 -20.10 7.49
N LEU A 278 -7.90 -21.22 6.79
CA LEU A 278 -7.55 -22.51 7.39
C LEU A 278 -6.29 -22.47 8.27
N ARG A 279 -5.30 -21.63 7.94
CA ARG A 279 -4.05 -21.50 8.73
C ARG A 279 -4.29 -20.75 10.03
N ALA A 280 -5.15 -19.74 10.00
CA ALA A 280 -5.56 -19.00 11.19
C ALA A 280 -6.41 -19.89 12.11
N ILE A 281 -7.33 -20.65 11.53
CA ILE A 281 -8.18 -21.62 12.23
C ILE A 281 -7.34 -22.64 13.01
N GLU A 282 -6.30 -23.20 12.40
CA GLU A 282 -5.43 -24.19 13.07
C GLU A 282 -4.83 -23.64 14.38
N GLN A 283 -4.39 -22.39 14.37
CA GLN A 283 -3.83 -21.72 15.55
C GLN A 283 -4.91 -21.36 16.57
N ALA A 284 -6.05 -20.82 16.11
CA ALA A 284 -7.13 -20.39 17.00
C ALA A 284 -7.79 -21.54 17.78
N ARG A 285 -7.68 -22.80 17.31
CA ARG A 285 -8.13 -23.99 18.05
C ARG A 285 -7.50 -24.13 19.44
N ALA A 286 -6.31 -23.57 19.67
CA ALA A 286 -5.68 -23.58 20.98
C ALA A 286 -6.33 -22.61 21.99
N HIS A 287 -7.21 -21.71 21.52
CA HIS A 287 -7.74 -20.60 22.31
C HIS A 287 -9.27 -20.56 22.33
N CYS A 288 -9.94 -20.86 21.22
CA CYS A 288 -11.40 -20.91 21.13
C CYS A 288 -11.96 -22.24 21.68
N ASP A 289 -13.15 -22.22 22.29
CA ASP A 289 -13.86 -23.47 22.64
C ASP A 289 -14.41 -24.13 21.37
N GLU A 290 -14.87 -23.30 20.44
CA GLU A 290 -15.37 -23.72 19.15
C GLU A 290 -14.85 -22.80 18.04
N ILE A 291 -14.55 -23.39 16.89
CA ILE A 291 -14.18 -22.64 15.69
C ILE A 291 -14.93 -23.18 14.48
N LEU A 292 -15.56 -22.28 13.72
CA LEU A 292 -16.32 -22.63 12.52
C LEU A 292 -15.68 -21.97 11.31
N SER A 293 -15.38 -22.80 10.29
CA SER A 293 -14.87 -22.33 9.00
C SER A 293 -16.02 -21.85 8.12
N VAL A 294 -16.35 -20.55 8.16
CA VAL A 294 -17.54 -20.01 7.47
C VAL A 294 -17.33 -18.59 6.96
N ASP A 295 -17.91 -18.30 5.80
CA ASP A 295 -18.20 -16.91 5.37
C ASP A 295 -19.55 -16.49 5.99
N ILE A 296 -19.50 -15.57 6.95
CA ILE A 296 -20.66 -15.13 7.74
C ILE A 296 -21.80 -14.56 6.86
N GLU A 297 -21.49 -14.00 5.70
CA GLU A 297 -22.50 -13.35 4.84
C GLU A 297 -23.36 -14.36 4.06
N THR A 298 -22.87 -15.59 3.93
CA THR A 298 -23.50 -16.63 3.10
C THR A 298 -24.37 -17.61 3.91
N GLN A 299 -24.47 -17.40 5.22
CA GLN A 299 -25.13 -18.35 6.12
C GLN A 299 -26.67 -18.24 6.09
N ASP A 300 -27.33 -19.39 6.23
CA ASP A 300 -28.79 -19.51 6.20
C ASP A 300 -29.44 -19.29 7.59
N ASP A 301 -30.78 -19.29 7.62
CA ASP A 301 -31.53 -19.10 8.87
C ASP A 301 -31.27 -20.21 9.90
N ALA A 302 -30.96 -21.43 9.45
CA ALA A 302 -30.68 -22.53 10.36
C ALA A 302 -29.38 -22.26 11.11
N PHE A 303 -28.33 -21.80 10.41
CA PHE A 303 -27.10 -21.34 11.04
C PHE A 303 -27.38 -20.26 12.08
N TRP A 304 -28.08 -19.18 11.74
CA TRP A 304 -28.32 -18.07 12.67
C TRP A 304 -29.09 -18.50 13.93
N ARG A 305 -30.06 -19.42 13.82
CA ARG A 305 -30.76 -19.98 14.98
C ARG A 305 -29.85 -20.73 15.94
N THR A 306 -28.81 -21.41 15.43
CA THR A 306 -27.82 -22.11 16.27
C THR A 306 -26.91 -21.16 17.06
N GLN A 307 -26.97 -19.86 16.78
CA GLN A 307 -26.19 -18.82 17.45
C GLN A 307 -27.04 -17.95 18.41
N SER A 308 -28.30 -18.33 18.67
CA SER A 308 -29.23 -17.56 19.50
C SER A 308 -28.86 -17.46 20.99
N ASP A 309 -27.88 -18.26 21.42
CA ASP A 309 -27.33 -18.26 22.77
C ASP A 309 -26.11 -17.34 22.94
N ARG A 310 -25.65 -16.69 21.86
CA ARG A 310 -24.48 -15.79 21.89
C ARG A 310 -24.88 -14.44 22.48
N ASP A 311 -24.37 -14.13 23.68
CA ASP A 311 -24.70 -12.90 24.42
C ASP A 311 -23.77 -11.72 24.09
N CYS A 312 -22.66 -11.94 23.41
CA CYS A 312 -21.78 -10.88 22.93
C CYS A 312 -21.15 -11.26 21.59
N TRP A 313 -21.43 -10.47 20.56
CA TRP A 313 -20.77 -10.58 19.25
C TRP A 313 -19.64 -9.59 19.12
N VAL A 314 -18.52 -9.99 18.54
CA VAL A 314 -17.33 -9.16 18.38
C VAL A 314 -16.95 -9.08 16.90
N PHE A 315 -16.70 -7.85 16.44
CA PHE A 315 -16.18 -7.54 15.10
C PHE A 315 -14.91 -6.69 15.26
N GLY A 316 -13.74 -7.32 15.21
CA GLY A 316 -12.47 -6.61 15.24
C GLY A 316 -11.98 -6.32 13.84
N ASP A 317 -12.27 -5.14 13.30
CA ASP A 317 -11.81 -4.72 11.97
C ASP A 317 -12.33 -5.69 10.87
N VAL A 318 -13.65 -5.90 10.85
CA VAL A 318 -14.35 -6.85 9.96
C VAL A 318 -15.47 -6.20 9.16
N LEU A 319 -16.26 -5.30 9.75
CA LEU A 319 -17.48 -4.76 9.12
C LEU A 319 -17.18 -4.02 7.80
N GLU A 320 -16.00 -3.42 7.70
CA GLU A 320 -15.46 -2.74 6.52
C GLU A 320 -15.08 -3.69 5.38
N HIS A 321 -14.83 -4.97 5.67
CA HIS A 321 -14.50 -6.00 4.68
C HIS A 321 -15.73 -6.74 4.16
N LEU A 322 -16.89 -6.58 4.80
CA LEU A 322 -18.13 -7.26 4.40
C LEU A 322 -18.77 -6.58 3.18
N ARG A 323 -19.42 -7.38 2.32
CA ARG A 323 -20.24 -6.86 1.22
C ARG A 323 -21.50 -6.18 1.75
N ASP A 324 -22.15 -6.74 2.75
CA ASP A 324 -23.39 -6.23 3.34
C ASP A 324 -23.36 -6.36 4.88
N PRO A 325 -22.58 -5.50 5.56
CA PRO A 325 -22.51 -5.51 7.02
C PRO A 325 -23.86 -5.22 7.67
N TRP A 326 -24.74 -4.45 7.02
CA TRP A 326 -26.09 -4.16 7.52
C TRP A 326 -26.90 -5.44 7.72
N LYS A 327 -26.96 -6.28 6.69
CA LYS A 327 -27.69 -7.56 6.75
C LYS A 327 -27.13 -8.50 7.81
N VAL A 328 -25.80 -8.56 7.99
CA VAL A 328 -25.18 -9.36 9.04
C VAL A 328 -25.60 -8.85 10.43
N LEU A 329 -25.55 -7.54 10.66
CA LEU A 329 -25.98 -6.94 11.92
C LEU A 329 -27.47 -7.16 12.20
N GLU A 330 -28.33 -7.06 11.18
CA GLU A 330 -29.77 -7.37 11.29
C GLU A 330 -30.02 -8.84 11.68
N ARG A 331 -29.29 -9.78 11.06
CA ARG A 331 -29.38 -11.20 11.39
C ARG A 331 -28.98 -11.49 12.82
N ILE A 332 -27.90 -10.85 13.29
CA ILE A 332 -27.46 -10.94 14.69
C ILE A 332 -28.51 -10.34 15.60
N ARG A 333 -28.99 -9.13 15.31
CA ARG A 333 -30.04 -8.46 16.08
C ARG A 333 -31.28 -9.33 16.25
N ALA A 334 -31.69 -10.05 15.22
CA ALA A 334 -32.86 -10.93 15.26
C ALA A 334 -32.69 -12.18 16.16
N HIS A 335 -31.45 -12.61 16.43
CA HIS A 335 -31.14 -13.79 17.23
C HIS A 335 -30.45 -13.47 18.56
N LEU A 336 -30.16 -12.19 18.82
CA LEU A 336 -29.47 -11.75 20.03
C LEU A 336 -30.36 -12.01 21.26
N PRO A 337 -29.85 -12.69 22.30
CA PRO A 337 -30.62 -12.92 23.52
C PRO A 337 -30.87 -11.59 24.28
N PRO A 338 -31.85 -11.55 25.20
CA PRO A 338 -32.08 -10.38 26.04
C PRO A 338 -30.81 -9.97 26.80
N GLY A 339 -30.47 -8.69 26.74
CA GLY A 339 -29.24 -8.15 27.33
C GLY A 339 -27.97 -8.43 26.53
N GLY A 340 -28.06 -9.09 25.37
CA GLY A 340 -26.94 -9.31 24.49
C GLY A 340 -26.47 -8.03 23.80
N CYS A 341 -25.22 -8.03 23.34
CA CYS A 341 -24.60 -6.87 22.71
C CYS A 341 -23.70 -7.24 21.51
N ILE A 342 -23.30 -6.21 20.77
CA ILE A 342 -22.28 -6.27 19.73
C ILE A 342 -21.17 -5.30 20.12
N VAL A 343 -19.93 -5.74 20.08
CA VAL A 343 -18.73 -4.93 20.26
C VAL A 343 -17.99 -4.89 18.92
N ALA A 344 -17.69 -3.70 18.40
CA ALA A 344 -17.08 -3.56 17.09
C ALA A 344 -15.96 -2.52 17.10
N SER A 345 -14.87 -2.81 16.39
CA SER A 345 -13.83 -1.85 15.98
C SER A 345 -14.05 -1.56 14.51
N VAL A 346 -14.23 -0.29 14.16
CA VAL A 346 -14.49 0.13 12.78
C VAL A 346 -13.56 1.28 12.38
N PRO A 347 -12.87 1.18 11.23
CA PRO A 347 -12.02 2.25 10.73
C PRO A 347 -12.79 3.51 10.38
N ASN A 348 -12.16 4.66 10.64
CA ASN A 348 -12.74 5.98 10.38
C ASN A 348 -12.20 6.56 9.07
N VAL A 349 -13.02 6.59 8.02
CA VAL A 349 -12.63 7.22 6.74
C VAL A 349 -12.53 8.75 6.84
N GLN A 350 -13.11 9.35 7.88
CA GLN A 350 -12.96 10.78 8.17
C GLN A 350 -11.62 11.11 8.81
N HIS A 351 -10.74 10.13 9.07
CA HIS A 351 -9.45 10.39 9.67
C HIS A 351 -8.65 11.46 8.88
N TRP A 352 -7.94 12.33 9.61
CA TRP A 352 -7.24 13.49 9.03
C TRP A 352 -6.27 13.08 7.92
N SER A 353 -5.60 11.93 8.05
CA SER A 353 -4.64 11.46 7.05
C SER A 353 -5.31 11.08 5.73
N ILE A 354 -6.53 10.54 5.77
CA ILE A 354 -7.33 10.23 4.59
C ILE A 354 -7.78 11.51 3.91
N GLN A 355 -8.28 12.47 4.67
CA GLN A 355 -8.72 13.76 4.13
C GLN A 355 -7.55 14.53 3.48
N GLY A 356 -6.39 14.56 4.14
CA GLY A 356 -5.18 15.18 3.61
C GLY A 356 -4.73 14.53 2.29
N ARG A 357 -4.64 13.19 2.27
CA ARG A 357 -4.30 12.43 1.06
C ARG A 357 -5.31 12.64 -0.07
N LEU A 358 -6.60 12.64 0.23
CA LEU A 358 -7.67 12.92 -0.74
C LEU A 358 -7.50 14.31 -1.37
N ALA A 359 -7.18 15.33 -0.56
CA ALA A 359 -7.01 16.70 -1.02
C ALA A 359 -5.85 16.87 -2.03
N VAL A 360 -4.88 15.96 -2.04
CA VAL A 360 -3.73 15.97 -2.95
C VAL A 360 -3.74 14.84 -3.98
N GLY A 361 -4.84 14.07 -4.07
CA GLY A 361 -4.98 12.96 -5.03
C GLY A 361 -4.25 11.67 -4.66
N GLU A 362 -3.83 11.50 -3.40
CA GLU A 362 -3.10 10.33 -2.89
C GLU A 362 -4.02 9.26 -2.29
N PHE A 363 -5.13 8.95 -2.94
CA PHE A 363 -6.06 7.91 -2.49
C PHE A 363 -5.64 6.51 -2.96
N ARG A 364 -4.46 6.07 -2.51
CA ARG A 364 -3.86 4.79 -2.88
C ARG A 364 -4.21 3.72 -1.85
N TYR A 365 -4.71 2.58 -2.32
CA TYR A 365 -4.92 1.41 -1.48
C TYR A 365 -3.60 0.83 -0.97
N GLU A 366 -3.62 0.36 0.27
CA GLU A 366 -2.48 -0.16 1.02
C GLU A 366 -2.68 -1.65 1.37
N ALA A 367 -1.64 -2.28 1.92
CA ALA A 367 -1.71 -3.68 2.35
C ALA A 367 -2.36 -3.86 3.72
N SER A 368 -2.45 -2.78 4.50
CA SER A 368 -3.06 -2.71 5.84
C SER A 368 -3.39 -1.25 6.15
N GLY A 369 -4.16 -1.02 7.23
CA GLY A 369 -4.51 0.33 7.69
C GLY A 369 -5.81 0.86 7.10
N LEU A 370 -6.05 2.17 7.18
CA LEU A 370 -7.34 2.76 6.80
C LEU A 370 -7.69 2.62 5.32
N LEU A 371 -6.69 2.53 4.45
CA LEU A 371 -6.83 2.30 3.01
C LEU A 371 -6.50 0.86 2.61
N ASP A 372 -6.64 -0.11 3.52
CA ASP A 372 -6.47 -1.52 3.17
C ASP A 372 -7.29 -1.86 1.90
N ARG A 373 -6.61 -2.46 0.92
CA ARG A 373 -7.20 -2.84 -0.38
C ARG A 373 -8.40 -3.78 -0.29
N THR A 374 -8.59 -4.43 0.86
CA THR A 374 -9.69 -5.36 1.12
C THR A 374 -10.91 -4.69 1.78
N HIS A 375 -10.81 -3.41 2.16
CA HIS A 375 -11.98 -2.64 2.60
C HIS A 375 -12.96 -2.43 1.44
N LEU A 376 -14.21 -2.87 1.64
CA LEU A 376 -15.33 -2.68 0.72
C LEU A 376 -16.26 -1.56 1.18
N ARG A 377 -16.19 -1.17 2.45
CA ARG A 377 -17.08 -0.17 3.08
C ARG A 377 -16.24 0.83 3.88
N TRP A 378 -16.74 2.06 3.93
CA TRP A 378 -16.08 3.18 4.61
C TRP A 378 -17.08 3.86 5.52
N PHE A 379 -16.68 4.07 6.77
CA PHE A 379 -17.56 4.68 7.77
C PHE A 379 -16.88 5.91 8.39
N THR A 380 -17.63 7.00 8.46
CA THR A 380 -17.40 8.10 9.38
C THR A 380 -18.06 7.79 10.72
N ARG A 381 -17.84 8.64 11.74
CA ARG A 381 -18.60 8.52 12.99
C ARG A 381 -20.11 8.52 12.75
N VAL A 382 -20.62 9.44 11.95
CA VAL A 382 -22.07 9.58 11.70
C VAL A 382 -22.62 8.33 11.02
N THR A 383 -21.98 7.88 9.94
CA THR A 383 -22.44 6.70 9.19
C THR A 383 -22.26 5.39 9.98
N LEU A 384 -21.36 5.37 10.98
CA LEU A 384 -21.26 4.27 11.94
C LEU A 384 -22.51 4.20 12.84
N PHE A 385 -22.99 5.34 13.36
CA PHE A 385 -24.26 5.36 14.09
C PHE A 385 -25.42 4.92 13.19
N GLU A 386 -25.44 5.38 11.93
CA GLU A 386 -26.44 4.98 10.94
C GLU A 386 -26.43 3.47 10.70
N LEU A 387 -25.26 2.86 10.47
CA LEU A 387 -25.07 1.41 10.28
C LEU A 387 -25.74 0.59 11.39
N PHE A 388 -25.48 0.94 12.66
CA PHE A 388 -26.09 0.22 13.78
C PHE A 388 -27.58 0.52 13.92
N SER A 389 -27.99 1.78 13.78
CA SER A 389 -29.39 2.19 13.93
C SER A 389 -30.31 1.55 12.88
N SER A 390 -29.89 1.45 11.63
CA SER A 390 -30.65 0.81 10.56
C SER A 390 -30.82 -0.69 10.79
N ALA A 391 -29.88 -1.32 11.51
CA ALA A 391 -29.97 -2.73 11.90
C ALA A 391 -30.77 -2.96 13.21
N GLY A 392 -31.48 -1.94 13.73
CA GLY A 392 -32.27 -2.06 14.96
C GLY A 392 -31.44 -2.13 16.24
N LEU A 393 -30.23 -1.56 16.21
CA LEU A 393 -29.29 -1.49 17.32
C LEU A 393 -29.05 -0.03 17.73
N LYS A 394 -28.70 0.19 19.00
CA LYS A 394 -28.25 1.50 19.51
C LYS A 394 -26.86 1.36 20.09
N ILE A 395 -25.98 2.30 19.75
CA ILE A 395 -24.65 2.39 20.38
C ILE A 395 -24.83 2.96 21.79
N GLU A 396 -24.42 2.19 22.80
CA GLU A 396 -24.55 2.54 24.21
C GLU A 396 -23.24 3.10 24.78
N ALA A 397 -22.10 2.58 24.31
CA ALA A 397 -20.78 2.99 24.76
C ALA A 397 -19.79 2.95 23.59
N GLY A 398 -18.70 3.71 23.69
CA GLY A 398 -17.61 3.63 22.74
C GLY A 398 -16.43 4.47 23.12
N VAL A 399 -15.29 4.15 22.53
CA VAL A 399 -14.03 4.86 22.70
C VAL A 399 -13.41 5.15 21.33
N PRO A 400 -12.95 6.39 21.07
CA PRO A 400 -12.15 6.68 19.91
C PRO A 400 -10.71 6.17 20.12
N ARG A 401 -10.14 5.48 19.13
CA ARG A 401 -8.72 5.12 19.13
C ARG A 401 -7.93 6.23 18.45
N ILE A 402 -7.26 7.05 19.26
CA ILE A 402 -6.47 8.19 18.80
C ILE A 402 -5.00 7.89 19.10
N PHE A 403 -4.15 8.06 18.10
CA PHE A 403 -2.70 7.85 18.22
C PHE A 403 -1.95 9.17 18.03
N GLU A 404 -0.70 9.21 18.49
CA GLU A 404 0.19 10.32 18.18
C GLU A 404 0.78 10.10 16.79
N GLU A 405 0.55 11.06 15.90
CA GLU A 405 0.95 10.97 14.50
C GLU A 405 1.53 12.30 14.02
N PRO A 406 2.61 12.29 13.22
CA PRO A 406 3.20 13.51 12.69
C PRO A 406 2.24 14.21 11.72
N GLN A 407 2.37 15.53 11.57
CA GLN A 407 1.62 16.36 10.60
C GLN A 407 0.10 16.46 10.83
N ARG A 408 -0.43 15.91 11.92
CA ARG A 408 -1.85 16.00 12.29
C ARG A 408 -2.35 17.44 12.39
N GLU A 409 -1.67 18.30 13.16
CA GLU A 409 -2.18 19.64 13.49
C GLU A 409 -2.37 20.57 12.28
N PRO A 410 -1.41 20.67 11.33
CA PRO A 410 -1.62 21.45 10.09
C PRO A 410 -2.85 20.99 9.29
N VAL A 411 -3.05 19.67 9.15
CA VAL A 411 -4.19 19.13 8.39
C VAL A 411 -5.51 19.38 9.13
N LEU A 412 -5.53 19.23 10.46
CA LEU A 412 -6.71 19.57 11.25
C LEU A 412 -7.07 21.06 11.15
N ALA A 413 -6.09 21.96 11.04
CA ALA A 413 -6.36 23.38 10.80
C ALA A 413 -7.06 23.59 9.44
N ALA A 414 -6.61 22.90 8.39
CA ALA A 414 -7.27 22.92 7.08
C ALA A 414 -8.69 22.31 7.13
N ILE A 415 -8.88 21.20 7.86
CA ILE A 415 -10.19 20.56 8.06
C ILE A 415 -11.17 21.52 8.73
N ARG A 416 -10.72 22.30 9.73
CA ARG A 416 -11.56 23.34 10.34
C ARG A 416 -12.01 24.39 9.31
N GLN A 417 -11.10 24.85 8.45
CA GLN A 417 -11.45 25.80 7.39
C GLN A 417 -12.44 25.21 6.39
N MET A 418 -12.26 23.94 6.00
CA MET A 418 -13.22 23.23 5.14
C MET A 418 -14.60 23.13 5.81
N ALA A 419 -14.65 22.80 7.10
CA ALA A 419 -15.91 22.73 7.85
C ALA A 419 -16.64 24.08 7.91
N VAL A 420 -15.91 25.19 8.15
CA VAL A 420 -16.46 26.54 8.10
C VAL A 420 -17.03 26.84 6.71
N ALA A 421 -16.29 26.52 5.64
CA ALA A 421 -16.75 26.71 4.27
C ALA A 421 -18.04 25.91 3.95
N MET A 422 -18.22 24.77 4.61
CA MET A 422 -19.41 23.91 4.48
C MET A 422 -20.54 24.28 5.45
N GLY A 423 -20.41 25.35 6.24
CA GLY A 423 -21.39 25.75 7.25
C GLY A 423 -21.56 24.74 8.39
N ARG A 424 -20.50 24.01 8.71
CA ARG A 424 -20.46 22.98 9.78
C ARG A 424 -19.57 23.41 10.94
N ASP A 425 -19.75 22.76 12.10
CA ASP A 425 -18.93 22.99 13.30
C ASP A 425 -17.46 22.60 13.02
N PRO A 426 -16.51 23.56 13.00
CA PRO A 426 -15.10 23.25 12.75
C PRO A 426 -14.49 22.36 13.81
N ASP A 427 -14.82 22.57 15.09
CA ASP A 427 -14.26 21.76 16.16
C ASP A 427 -14.86 20.36 16.17
N GLY A 428 -16.13 20.21 15.79
CA GLY A 428 -16.75 18.92 15.51
C GLY A 428 -16.05 18.15 14.40
N ALA A 429 -15.80 18.79 13.26
CA ALA A 429 -15.10 18.17 12.14
C ALA A 429 -13.67 17.76 12.51
N ALA A 430 -12.95 18.60 13.26
CA ALA A 430 -11.61 18.27 13.74
C ALA A 430 -11.63 17.11 14.74
N ARG A 431 -12.56 17.10 15.70
CA ARG A 431 -12.73 15.99 16.67
C ARG A 431 -13.04 14.67 15.97
N ASP A 432 -13.87 14.69 14.93
CA ASP A 432 -14.25 13.49 14.18
C ASP A 432 -13.14 12.99 13.24
N ALA A 433 -12.15 13.85 12.92
CA ALA A 433 -10.99 13.48 12.12
C ALA A 433 -9.82 12.91 12.93
N LEU A 434 -9.86 12.99 14.26
CA LEU A 434 -8.79 12.48 15.15
C LEU A 434 -8.74 10.95 15.26
N PRO A 435 -9.86 10.23 15.40
CA PRO A 435 -9.80 8.80 15.68
C PRO A 435 -9.42 8.03 14.43
N LEU A 436 -8.44 7.15 14.54
CA LEU A 436 -8.11 6.18 13.49
C LEU A 436 -9.27 5.19 13.34
N GLN A 437 -9.83 4.76 14.48
CA GLN A 437 -10.93 3.81 14.54
C GLN A 437 -11.86 4.18 15.70
N TYR A 438 -13.10 3.74 15.61
CA TYR A 438 -14.04 3.77 16.72
C TYR A 438 -14.27 2.37 17.24
N VAL A 439 -14.13 2.17 18.54
CA VAL A 439 -14.57 0.93 19.19
C VAL A 439 -15.87 1.20 19.92
N VAL A 440 -16.91 0.46 19.60
CA VAL A 440 -18.27 0.71 20.08
C VAL A 440 -18.89 -0.56 20.65
N ARG A 441 -19.76 -0.38 21.64
CA ARG A 441 -20.70 -1.39 22.10
C ARG A 441 -22.11 -0.96 21.74
N ALA A 442 -22.81 -1.81 20.99
CA ALA A 442 -24.19 -1.64 20.62
C ALA A 442 -25.07 -2.71 21.25
N VAL A 443 -26.30 -2.34 21.57
CA VAL A 443 -27.34 -3.21 22.15
C VAL A 443 -28.61 -3.10 21.31
N ALA A 444 -29.56 -4.00 21.52
CA ALA A 444 -30.89 -3.87 20.91
C ALA A 444 -31.51 -2.49 21.20
N ALA A 445 -32.01 -1.82 20.16
CA ALA A 445 -32.64 -0.49 20.25
C ALA A 445 -33.87 -0.51 21.18
#